data_AF-A0A9W8F100-F1
#
_entry.id   AF-A0A9W8F100-F1
#
_cell.length_a   1.000
_cell.length_b   1.000
_cell.length_c   1.000
_cell.angle_alpha   90.00
_cell.angle_beta   90.00
_cell.angle_gamma   90.00
#
_symmetry.space_group_name_H-M   'P 1'
#
loop_
_entity.id
_entity.type
_entity.pdbx_description
1 polymer ?
#
loop_
_entity_poly.entity_id
_entity_poly.type
_entity_poly.pdbx_seq_one_letter_code
_entity_poly.pdbx_strand_id
1 'polypeptide(L)'
;MFGSTLKLSAVAVFLTGCRAVLQGCDKTIALEITNIYENGDTAFHYNYCEDINDGRGLTSGIAGFCTGTGDAWLVIQEYHKLTGGKDQMSTFDSVLAEYAITGNNSTSGLSGYCSVWTKLGLSDAKFKQAQDTIRDSLYMDPAMDYAKQLGLKTSIAQGQLYDAGIQHGASDGPDGLGGMIKRTNALVTTDEVGDSGSTLAINGHKIDEIAWLNKFLGVRADVLSNPQEPTNMSGAWAKTLYRIKSYQFAVNAREYNWTDSVRVLDNDGKPTTVTCAMALSSRQNNGAARLSIACLPLLLIAFTGFASF
;
A
#
# COMPACT_ATOMS: atom_id res chain seq x y z
N MET A 1 10.84 -51.02 42.00
CA MET A 1 10.26 -49.69 42.27
C MET A 1 11.12 -48.65 41.56
N PHE A 2 10.47 -47.61 41.02
CA PHE A 2 10.98 -46.52 40.17
C PHE A 2 11.13 -46.86 38.67
N GLY A 3 9.98 -46.84 37.98
CA GLY A 3 9.94 -46.60 36.54
C GLY A 3 9.95 -45.09 36.28
N SER A 4 11.00 -44.61 35.61
CA SER A 4 11.15 -43.19 35.26
C SER A 4 10.41 -42.91 33.95
N THR A 5 9.27 -42.22 34.02
CA THR A 5 8.58 -41.69 32.85
C THR A 5 9.34 -40.47 32.32
N LEU A 6 9.99 -40.65 31.17
CA LEU A 6 10.62 -39.57 30.43
C LEU A 6 9.53 -38.66 29.83
N LYS A 7 9.36 -37.46 30.38
CA LYS A 7 8.46 -36.45 29.81
C LYS A 7 9.14 -35.83 28.58
N LEU A 8 8.60 -36.14 27.40
CA LEU A 8 8.97 -35.48 26.16
C LEU A 8 8.27 -34.11 26.12
N SER A 9 9.00 -33.03 26.39
CA SER A 9 8.51 -31.67 26.16
C SER A 9 8.68 -31.33 24.69
N ALA A 10 7.58 -31.28 23.93
CA ALA A 10 7.58 -30.72 22.59
C ALA A 10 7.83 -29.20 22.70
N VAL A 11 9.02 -28.75 22.30
CA VAL A 11 9.31 -27.33 22.13
C VAL A 11 8.77 -26.94 20.76
N ALA A 12 7.62 -26.27 20.74
CA ALA A 12 7.13 -25.61 19.53
C ALA A 12 8.04 -24.41 19.26
N VAL A 13 8.98 -24.58 18.32
CA VAL A 13 9.68 -23.46 17.72
C VAL A 13 8.70 -22.79 16.77
N PHE A 14 8.04 -21.74 17.24
CA PHE A 14 7.36 -20.81 16.34
C PHE A 14 8.46 -20.11 15.54
N LEU A 15 8.67 -20.56 14.30
CA LEU A 15 9.31 -19.73 13.29
C LEU A 15 8.39 -18.52 13.10
N THR A 16 8.67 -17.43 13.81
CA THR A 16 8.10 -16.12 13.51
C THR A 16 8.57 -15.79 12.10
N GLY A 17 7.74 -16.15 11.13
CA GLY A 17 8.01 -15.91 9.72
C GLY A 17 8.35 -14.45 9.53
N CYS A 18 9.37 -14.17 8.73
CA CYS A 18 9.59 -12.85 8.16
C CYS A 18 8.24 -12.39 7.59
N ARG A 19 7.54 -11.47 8.28
CA ARG A 19 6.25 -11.02 7.78
C ARG A 19 6.54 -10.33 6.45
N ALA A 20 5.96 -10.87 5.39
CA ALA A 20 6.04 -10.26 4.09
C ALA A 20 5.46 -8.83 4.16
N VAL A 21 5.93 -7.98 3.26
CA VAL A 21 5.30 -6.69 2.94
C VAL A 21 3.79 -6.83 2.71
N LEU A 22 3.03 -5.74 2.79
CA LEU A 22 1.57 -5.73 2.69
C LEU A 22 1.02 -6.73 1.65
N GLN A 23 0.17 -7.66 2.10
CA GLN A 23 -0.39 -8.74 1.31
C GLN A 23 -1.77 -9.16 1.83
N GLY A 24 -2.70 -9.49 0.92
CA GLY A 24 -4.04 -9.88 1.32
C GLY A 24 -4.76 -8.75 2.07
N CYS A 25 -5.21 -9.00 3.29
CA CYS A 25 -6.05 -8.05 4.03
C CYS A 25 -5.36 -6.75 4.43
N ASP A 26 -4.10 -6.77 4.87
CA ASP A 26 -3.42 -5.52 5.24
C ASP A 26 -3.18 -4.64 4.00
N LYS A 27 -2.90 -5.24 2.84
CA LYS A 27 -2.87 -4.53 1.55
C LYS A 27 -4.22 -3.90 1.20
N THR A 28 -5.33 -4.66 1.27
CA THR A 28 -6.67 -4.13 1.00
C THR A 28 -7.02 -2.98 1.95
N ILE A 29 -6.71 -3.13 3.24
CA ILE A 29 -6.93 -2.09 4.23
C ILE A 29 -6.10 -0.84 3.93
N ALA A 30 -4.82 -0.98 3.61
CA ALA A 30 -3.97 0.16 3.23
C ALA A 30 -4.55 0.93 2.04
N LEU A 31 -5.07 0.22 1.06
CA LEU A 31 -5.70 0.80 -0.12
C LEU A 31 -6.98 1.57 0.20
N GLU A 32 -7.87 0.97 0.97
CA GLU A 32 -9.13 1.59 1.35
C GLU A 32 -8.92 2.81 2.26
N ILE A 33 -7.92 2.77 3.14
CA ILE A 33 -7.50 3.93 3.94
C ILE A 33 -7.07 5.09 3.02
N THR A 34 -6.20 4.82 2.04
CA THR A 34 -5.78 5.85 1.10
C THR A 34 -6.94 6.35 0.25
N ASN A 35 -7.89 5.48 -0.16
CA ASN A 35 -9.09 5.92 -0.87
C ASN A 35 -9.94 6.88 -0.03
N ILE A 36 -10.09 6.64 1.28
CA ILE A 36 -10.81 7.57 2.17
C ILE A 36 -10.13 8.93 2.09
N TYR A 37 -8.81 8.95 2.09
CA TYR A 37 -8.06 10.19 2.07
C TYR A 37 -8.09 10.90 0.72
N GLU A 38 -8.07 10.17 -0.40
CA GLU A 38 -8.15 10.77 -1.74
C GLU A 38 -9.58 11.22 -2.07
N ASN A 39 -10.57 10.41 -1.74
CA ASN A 39 -11.93 10.50 -2.31
C ASN A 39 -13.04 10.64 -1.27
N GLY A 40 -12.75 10.45 0.03
CA GLY A 40 -13.74 10.49 1.10
C GLY A 40 -14.55 9.20 1.28
N ASP A 41 -14.22 8.13 0.55
CA ASP A 41 -14.86 6.81 0.65
C ASP A 41 -13.84 5.68 0.45
N THR A 42 -14.24 4.42 0.66
CA THR A 42 -13.35 3.26 0.47
C THR A 42 -13.38 2.70 -0.96
N ALA A 43 -14.18 3.27 -1.86
CA ALA A 43 -14.44 2.68 -3.16
C ALA A 43 -13.23 2.80 -4.10
N PHE A 44 -13.03 1.74 -4.88
CA PHE A 44 -12.05 1.76 -5.97
C PHE A 44 -12.74 2.31 -7.23
N HIS A 45 -12.47 3.57 -7.52
CA HIS A 45 -13.08 4.33 -8.62
C HIS A 45 -12.49 3.97 -10.00
N TYR A 46 -12.48 2.68 -10.35
CA TYR A 46 -11.91 2.17 -11.61
C TYR A 46 -12.47 2.85 -12.87
N ASN A 47 -13.71 3.35 -12.79
CA ASN A 47 -14.43 3.98 -13.88
C ASN A 47 -14.35 5.52 -13.88
N TYR A 48 -13.62 6.13 -12.95
CA TYR A 48 -13.43 7.59 -12.95
C TYR A 48 -12.61 8.03 -14.17
N CYS A 49 -13.04 9.11 -14.83
CA CYS A 49 -12.27 9.78 -15.88
C CYS A 49 -12.80 11.21 -16.08
N GLU A 50 -11.93 12.20 -15.94
CA GLU A 50 -12.28 13.62 -16.05
C GLU A 50 -11.05 14.46 -16.43
N ASP A 51 -11.27 15.58 -17.13
CA ASP A 51 -10.29 16.68 -17.17
C ASP A 51 -10.60 17.63 -16.00
N ILE A 52 -9.84 17.49 -14.91
CA ILE A 52 -10.00 18.35 -13.73
C ILE A 52 -9.29 19.71 -13.88
N ASN A 53 -8.75 20.00 -15.07
CA ASN A 53 -8.08 21.25 -15.42
C ASN A 53 -6.87 21.58 -14.52
N ASP A 54 -6.16 20.56 -14.03
CA ASP A 54 -4.97 20.69 -13.19
C ASP A 54 -3.65 20.72 -13.99
N GLY A 55 -3.75 20.71 -15.32
CA GLY A 55 -2.61 20.71 -16.22
C GLY A 55 -1.99 19.33 -16.45
N ARG A 56 -2.65 18.23 -16.06
CA ARG A 56 -2.18 16.85 -16.33
C ARG A 56 -2.96 16.14 -17.43
N GLY A 57 -3.91 16.83 -18.06
CA GLY A 57 -4.80 16.26 -19.07
C GLY A 57 -5.93 15.46 -18.42
N LEU A 58 -6.35 14.36 -19.06
CA LEU A 58 -7.41 13.51 -18.50
C LEU A 58 -6.83 12.68 -17.35
N THR A 59 -7.46 12.80 -16.18
CA THR A 59 -7.18 12.03 -14.97
C THR A 59 -8.16 10.86 -14.88
N SER A 60 -7.70 9.64 -14.59
CA SER A 60 -8.56 8.44 -14.66
C SER A 60 -8.20 7.34 -13.67
N GLY A 61 -9.22 6.57 -13.27
CA GLY A 61 -9.06 5.32 -12.52
C GLY A 61 -8.61 5.47 -11.07
N ILE A 62 -8.24 4.33 -10.48
CA ILE A 62 -8.04 4.15 -9.03
C ILE A 62 -6.88 4.92 -8.40
N ALA A 63 -5.98 5.50 -9.20
CA ALA A 63 -4.81 6.23 -8.73
C ALA A 63 -4.67 7.61 -9.39
N GLY A 64 -5.69 8.07 -10.12
CA GLY A 64 -5.62 9.33 -10.85
C GLY A 64 -4.60 9.32 -11.98
N PHE A 65 -4.56 8.23 -12.77
CA PHE A 65 -3.66 8.11 -13.90
C PHE A 65 -3.91 9.19 -14.94
N CYS A 66 -2.87 9.89 -15.37
CA CYS A 66 -3.01 11.08 -16.19
C CYS A 66 -2.44 10.87 -17.60
N THR A 67 -3.14 11.40 -18.61
CA THR A 67 -2.65 11.30 -20.00
C THR A 67 -1.39 12.12 -20.23
N GLY A 68 -1.27 13.28 -19.57
CA GLY A 68 -0.13 14.19 -19.72
C GLY A 68 1.12 13.77 -18.96
N THR A 69 1.02 12.86 -18.00
CA THR A 69 2.18 12.28 -17.28
C THR A 69 2.53 10.87 -17.77
N GLY A 70 1.76 10.32 -18.72
CA GLY A 70 2.04 9.05 -19.38
C GLY A 70 1.68 7.79 -18.59
N ASP A 71 1.28 7.90 -17.33
CA ASP A 71 0.88 6.76 -16.50
C ASP A 71 -0.48 6.18 -16.91
N ALA A 72 -1.40 6.97 -17.46
CA ALA A 72 -2.61 6.44 -18.10
C ALA A 72 -2.27 5.56 -19.32
N TRP A 73 -1.21 5.91 -20.06
CA TRP A 73 -0.72 5.10 -21.18
C TRP A 73 -0.16 3.76 -20.69
N LEU A 74 0.54 3.72 -19.55
CA LEU A 74 1.02 2.46 -18.96
C LEU A 74 -0.14 1.50 -18.64
N VAL A 75 -1.26 2.01 -18.12
CA VAL A 75 -2.47 1.19 -17.85
C VAL A 75 -2.99 0.59 -19.14
N ILE A 76 -3.08 1.39 -20.20
CA ILE A 76 -3.61 0.95 -21.49
C ILE A 76 -2.66 -0.07 -22.14
N GLN A 77 -1.35 0.13 -22.06
CA GLN A 77 -0.38 -0.86 -22.51
C GLN A 77 -0.51 -2.19 -21.76
N GLU A 78 -0.71 -2.16 -20.44
CA GLU A 78 -0.94 -3.39 -19.67
C GLU A 78 -2.26 -4.06 -20.05
N TYR A 79 -3.31 -3.28 -20.26
CA TYR A 79 -4.59 -3.79 -20.74
C TYR A 79 -4.46 -4.46 -22.11
N HIS A 80 -3.72 -3.85 -23.05
CA HIS A 80 -3.40 -4.46 -24.35
C HIS A 80 -2.69 -5.79 -24.21
N LYS A 81 -1.74 -5.94 -23.26
CA LYS A 81 -1.11 -7.25 -23.02
C LYS A 81 -2.13 -8.30 -22.56
N LEU A 82 -3.06 -7.93 -21.68
CA LEU A 82 -4.09 -8.82 -21.16
C LEU A 82 -5.17 -9.19 -22.19
N THR A 83 -5.40 -8.35 -23.20
CA THR A 83 -6.41 -8.55 -24.26
C THR A 83 -5.83 -9.06 -25.58
N GLY A 84 -4.50 -9.03 -25.74
CA GLY A 84 -3.84 -9.30 -27.03
C GLY A 84 -3.92 -8.14 -28.02
N GLY A 85 -4.07 -6.91 -27.51
CA GLY A 85 -4.04 -5.66 -28.29
C GLY A 85 -5.27 -5.43 -29.18
N LYS A 86 -6.38 -6.12 -28.91
CA LYS A 86 -7.63 -6.02 -29.67
C LYS A 86 -8.77 -5.49 -28.79
N ASP A 87 -8.59 -4.32 -28.23
CA ASP A 87 -9.57 -3.70 -27.35
C ASP A 87 -9.88 -2.25 -27.76
N GLN A 88 -10.87 -1.66 -27.07
CA GLN A 88 -11.43 -0.38 -27.45
C GLN A 88 -10.45 0.80 -27.24
N MET A 89 -9.43 0.63 -26.38
CA MET A 89 -8.46 1.69 -26.09
C MET A 89 -7.47 1.91 -27.23
N SER A 90 -7.29 0.93 -28.13
CA SER A 90 -6.36 1.01 -29.27
C SER A 90 -6.62 2.18 -30.22
N THR A 91 -7.82 2.79 -30.14
CA THR A 91 -8.17 4.00 -30.88
C THR A 91 -7.32 5.21 -30.48
N PHE A 92 -6.76 5.22 -29.26
CA PHE A 92 -6.05 6.35 -28.69
C PHE A 92 -4.52 6.18 -28.68
N ASP A 93 -4.00 5.01 -29.07
CA ASP A 93 -2.59 4.62 -28.90
C ASP A 93 -1.60 5.64 -29.46
N SER A 94 -1.83 6.12 -30.68
CA SER A 94 -0.92 7.08 -31.31
C SER A 94 -0.81 8.38 -30.51
N VAL A 95 -1.93 8.89 -30.01
CA VAL A 95 -1.99 10.15 -29.26
C VAL A 95 -1.40 9.96 -27.86
N LEU A 96 -1.75 8.86 -27.19
CA LEU A 96 -1.27 8.57 -25.83
C LEU A 96 0.22 8.25 -25.80
N ALA A 97 0.74 7.53 -26.78
CA ALA A 97 2.17 7.27 -26.90
C ALA A 97 2.97 8.56 -27.13
N GLU A 98 2.46 9.47 -27.96
CA GLU A 98 3.07 10.80 -28.15
C GLU A 98 3.05 11.62 -26.85
N TYR A 99 1.90 11.67 -26.17
CA TYR A 99 1.73 12.46 -24.94
C TYR A 99 2.60 11.94 -23.81
N ALA A 100 2.72 10.62 -23.66
CA ALA A 100 3.60 10.00 -22.67
C ALA A 100 5.09 10.36 -22.88
N ILE A 101 5.53 10.58 -24.13
CA ILE A 101 6.92 10.98 -24.43
C ILE A 101 7.12 12.48 -24.26
N THR A 102 6.14 13.28 -24.69
CA THR A 102 6.26 14.74 -24.77
C THR A 102 5.83 15.47 -23.50
N GLY A 103 5.10 14.81 -22.61
CA GLY A 103 4.44 15.44 -21.46
C GLY A 103 3.27 16.34 -21.87
N ASN A 104 2.69 16.13 -23.05
CA ASN A 104 1.60 16.95 -23.56
C ASN A 104 0.30 16.66 -22.79
N ASN A 105 -0.25 17.70 -22.17
CA ASN A 105 -1.46 17.65 -21.35
C ASN A 105 -2.75 18.03 -22.10
N SER A 106 -2.70 18.18 -23.42
CA SER A 106 -3.87 18.46 -24.27
C SER A 106 -4.87 17.31 -24.27
N THR A 107 -6.16 17.62 -24.47
CA THR A 107 -7.22 16.62 -24.71
C THR A 107 -7.53 16.42 -26.19
N SER A 108 -6.78 17.08 -27.08
CA SER A 108 -6.93 16.94 -28.54
C SER A 108 -6.65 15.49 -28.96
N GLY A 109 -7.49 14.94 -29.84
CA GLY A 109 -7.35 13.55 -30.29
C GLY A 109 -7.86 12.48 -29.32
N LEU A 110 -8.33 12.86 -28.12
CA LEU A 110 -8.84 11.96 -27.09
C LEU A 110 -10.37 11.98 -26.97
N SER A 111 -11.08 12.40 -28.03
CA SER A 111 -12.55 12.41 -28.04
C SER A 111 -13.09 11.00 -27.82
N GLY A 112 -13.93 10.84 -26.80
CA GLY A 112 -14.50 9.54 -26.40
C GLY A 112 -13.65 8.72 -25.44
N TYR A 113 -12.42 9.14 -25.11
CA TYR A 113 -11.52 8.43 -24.18
C TYR A 113 -12.20 8.11 -22.85
N CYS A 114 -12.75 9.13 -22.17
CA CYS A 114 -13.41 8.90 -20.88
C CYS A 114 -14.64 8.01 -21.00
N SER A 115 -15.38 8.06 -22.10
CA SER A 115 -16.53 7.16 -22.30
C SER A 115 -16.08 5.69 -22.35
N VAL A 116 -14.98 5.41 -23.05
CA VAL A 116 -14.39 4.07 -23.11
C VAL A 116 -13.83 3.65 -21.75
N TRP A 117 -13.07 4.53 -21.09
CA TRP A 117 -12.51 4.28 -19.76
C TRP A 117 -13.60 3.93 -18.75
N THR A 118 -14.63 4.77 -18.63
CA THR A 118 -15.75 4.57 -17.70
C THR A 118 -16.44 3.25 -17.96
N LYS A 119 -16.72 2.92 -19.23
CA LYS A 119 -17.38 1.66 -19.60
C LYS A 119 -16.56 0.44 -19.19
N LEU A 120 -15.26 0.44 -19.48
CA LEU A 120 -14.36 -0.67 -19.12
C LEU A 120 -14.18 -0.75 -17.60
N GLY A 121 -13.95 0.37 -16.93
CA GLY A 121 -13.78 0.45 -15.47
C GLY A 121 -15.00 -0.03 -14.68
N LEU A 122 -16.21 0.05 -15.23
CA LEU A 122 -17.41 -0.49 -14.58
C LEU A 122 -17.42 -2.02 -14.53
N SER A 123 -16.98 -2.70 -15.59
CA SER A 123 -17.33 -4.13 -15.79
C SER A 123 -16.21 -5.03 -16.30
N ASP A 124 -15.15 -4.50 -16.90
CA ASP A 124 -14.09 -5.32 -17.49
C ASP A 124 -13.04 -5.70 -16.43
N ALA A 125 -12.99 -6.99 -16.09
CA ALA A 125 -12.07 -7.50 -15.08
C ALA A 125 -10.59 -7.34 -15.46
N LYS A 126 -10.25 -7.43 -16.75
CA LYS A 126 -8.87 -7.24 -17.22
C LYS A 126 -8.47 -5.76 -17.16
N PHE A 127 -9.40 -4.85 -17.43
CA PHE A 127 -9.13 -3.42 -17.31
C PHE A 127 -8.91 -3.01 -15.84
N LYS A 128 -9.72 -3.55 -14.92
CA LYS A 128 -9.48 -3.40 -13.47
C LYS A 128 -8.13 -3.97 -13.04
N GLN A 129 -7.80 -5.17 -13.52
CA GLN A 129 -6.49 -5.80 -13.25
C GLN A 129 -5.32 -4.97 -13.80
N ALA A 130 -5.44 -4.37 -14.98
CA ALA A 130 -4.41 -3.49 -15.54
C ALA A 130 -4.18 -2.26 -14.66
N GLN A 131 -5.26 -1.63 -14.18
CA GLN A 131 -5.18 -0.52 -13.23
C GLN A 131 -4.51 -0.95 -11.91
N ASP A 132 -4.90 -2.09 -11.35
CA ASP A 132 -4.28 -2.62 -10.12
C ASP A 132 -2.78 -2.86 -10.31
N THR A 133 -2.39 -3.44 -11.45
CA THR A 133 -1.00 -3.77 -11.79
C THR A 133 -0.15 -2.51 -11.89
N ILE A 134 -0.62 -1.48 -12.59
CA ILE A 134 0.13 -0.23 -12.74
C ILE A 134 0.15 0.56 -11.44
N ARG A 135 -0.94 0.60 -10.69
CA ARG A 135 -0.97 1.22 -9.36
C ARG A 135 0.02 0.54 -8.42
N ASP A 136 0.09 -0.79 -8.44
CA ASP A 136 1.06 -1.54 -7.67
C ASP A 136 2.49 -1.19 -8.10
N SER A 137 2.79 -1.28 -9.40
CA SER A 137 4.12 -1.03 -9.95
C SER A 137 4.64 0.39 -9.69
N LEU A 138 3.76 1.41 -9.72
CA LEU A 138 4.16 2.81 -9.56
C LEU A 138 4.22 3.25 -8.09
N TYR A 139 3.41 2.65 -7.21
CA TYR A 139 3.22 3.17 -5.84
C TYR A 139 3.38 2.12 -4.74
N MET A 140 2.75 0.95 -4.87
CA MET A 140 2.83 -0.10 -3.84
C MET A 140 4.24 -0.70 -3.80
N ASP A 141 4.75 -1.15 -4.93
CA ASP A 141 6.02 -1.87 -5.00
C ASP A 141 7.19 -1.00 -4.54
N PRO A 142 7.33 0.28 -4.99
CA PRO A 142 8.38 1.15 -4.46
C PRO A 142 8.26 1.42 -2.95
N ALA A 143 7.04 1.60 -2.43
CA ALA A 143 6.83 1.78 -0.99
C ALA A 143 7.21 0.53 -0.19
N MET A 144 6.88 -0.66 -0.72
CA MET A 144 7.21 -1.94 -0.10
C MET A 144 8.71 -2.25 -0.21
N ASP A 145 9.39 -1.81 -1.26
CA ASP A 145 10.84 -1.89 -1.38
C ASP A 145 11.53 -1.06 -0.29
N TYR A 146 11.08 0.17 -0.02
CA TYR A 146 11.56 0.95 1.11
C TYR A 146 11.28 0.26 2.45
N ALA A 147 10.06 -0.28 2.64
CA ALA A 147 9.72 -1.00 3.85
C ALA A 147 10.65 -2.19 4.09
N LYS A 148 10.95 -2.96 3.04
CA LYS A 148 11.86 -4.10 3.09
C LYS A 148 13.29 -3.68 3.41
N GLN A 149 13.78 -2.60 2.80
CA GLN A 149 15.12 -2.06 3.05
C GLN A 149 15.29 -1.59 4.51
N LEU A 150 14.26 -0.96 5.08
CA LEU A 150 14.24 -0.53 6.48
C LEU A 150 14.02 -1.70 7.46
N GLY A 151 13.40 -2.79 7.00
CA GLY A 151 13.00 -3.93 7.83
C GLY A 151 11.67 -3.74 8.57
N LEU A 152 10.76 -2.91 8.04
CA LEU A 152 9.44 -2.66 8.61
C LEU A 152 8.56 -3.92 8.55
N LYS A 153 7.85 -4.21 9.65
CA LYS A 153 6.99 -5.39 9.80
C LYS A 153 5.53 -5.08 10.09
N THR A 154 5.25 -3.89 10.61
CA THR A 154 3.90 -3.48 10.99
C THR A 154 3.12 -3.01 9.77
N SER A 155 1.85 -3.41 9.70
CA SER A 155 0.96 -2.99 8.61
C SER A 155 0.80 -1.46 8.59
N ILE A 156 0.78 -0.81 9.76
CA ILE A 156 0.63 0.64 9.87
C ILE A 156 1.80 1.42 9.30
N ALA A 157 3.05 0.97 9.53
CA ALA A 157 4.22 1.65 8.98
C ALA A 157 4.29 1.46 7.46
N GLN A 158 4.03 0.25 6.98
CA GLN A 158 4.01 -0.05 5.55
C GLN A 158 2.88 0.70 4.81
N GLY A 159 1.67 0.72 5.38
CA GLY A 159 0.53 1.48 4.84
C GLY A 159 0.82 2.97 4.76
N GLN A 160 1.52 3.52 5.77
CA GLN A 160 1.91 4.92 5.76
C GLN A 160 2.95 5.25 4.68
N LEU A 161 3.89 4.34 4.37
CA LEU A 161 4.80 4.52 3.24
C LEU A 161 4.05 4.48 1.91
N TYR A 162 3.07 3.59 1.77
CA TYR A 162 2.23 3.52 0.57
C TYR A 162 1.41 4.80 0.38
N ASP A 163 0.71 5.27 1.43
CA ASP A 163 -0.06 6.52 1.37
C ASP A 163 0.83 7.74 1.07
N ALA A 164 2.04 7.78 1.63
CA ALA A 164 3.02 8.80 1.30
C ALA A 164 3.49 8.70 -0.16
N GLY A 165 3.73 7.48 -0.66
CA GLY A 165 4.10 7.24 -2.05
C GLY A 165 3.03 7.69 -3.05
N ILE A 166 1.75 7.51 -2.72
CA ILE A 166 0.63 8.00 -3.54
C ILE A 166 0.64 9.52 -3.63
N GLN A 167 0.79 10.21 -2.51
CA GLN A 167 0.70 11.68 -2.47
C GLN A 167 1.96 12.39 -2.97
N HIS A 168 3.13 11.81 -2.73
CA HIS A 168 4.43 12.47 -2.93
C HIS A 168 5.28 11.83 -4.03
N GLY A 169 4.88 10.67 -4.56
CA GLY A 169 5.74 9.84 -5.39
C GLY A 169 6.88 9.17 -4.60
N ALA A 170 7.55 8.21 -5.24
CA ALA A 170 8.58 7.38 -4.60
C ALA A 170 10.03 7.93 -4.72
N SER A 171 10.20 9.19 -5.14
CA SER A 171 11.51 9.76 -5.45
C SER A 171 12.36 10.08 -4.21
N ASP A 172 13.66 10.25 -4.41
CA ASP A 172 14.62 10.73 -3.40
C ASP A 172 14.63 12.27 -3.26
N GLY A 173 13.76 12.97 -3.99
CA GLY A 173 13.59 14.42 -3.87
C GLY A 173 13.15 14.83 -2.46
N PRO A 174 13.37 16.09 -2.05
CA PRO A 174 13.14 16.52 -0.67
C PRO A 174 11.69 16.37 -0.18
N ASP A 175 10.74 16.39 -1.12
CA ASP A 175 9.30 16.21 -0.87
C ASP A 175 8.82 14.78 -1.17
N GLY A 176 9.64 13.93 -1.78
CA GLY A 176 9.32 12.55 -2.14
C GLY A 176 9.48 11.56 -0.99
N LEU A 177 8.94 10.34 -1.15
CA LEU A 177 9.01 9.28 -0.15
C LEU A 177 10.45 8.98 0.33
N GLY A 178 11.38 8.81 -0.61
CA GLY A 178 12.79 8.53 -0.30
C GLY A 178 13.45 9.67 0.48
N GLY A 179 13.17 10.92 0.11
CA GLY A 179 13.63 12.11 0.82
C GLY A 179 13.10 12.19 2.25
N MET A 180 11.82 11.90 2.46
CA MET A 180 11.22 11.84 3.80
C MET A 180 11.81 10.71 4.66
N ILE A 181 12.05 9.53 4.08
CA ILE A 181 12.72 8.42 4.79
C ILE A 181 14.14 8.83 5.19
N LYS A 182 14.91 9.46 4.29
CA LYS A 182 16.26 9.94 4.56
C LYS A 182 16.27 10.96 5.71
N ARG A 183 15.36 11.93 5.67
CA ARG A 183 15.20 12.93 6.74
C ARG A 183 14.82 12.27 8.07
N THR A 184 13.93 11.28 8.05
CA THR A 184 13.53 10.53 9.26
C THR A 184 14.70 9.76 9.85
N ASN A 185 15.47 9.06 9.02
CA ASN A 185 16.65 8.31 9.47
C ASN A 185 17.71 9.22 10.09
N ALA A 186 17.88 10.44 9.58
CA ALA A 186 18.78 11.43 10.17
C ALA A 186 18.36 11.90 11.59
N LEU A 187 17.09 11.73 11.97
CA LEU A 187 16.58 12.01 13.32
C LEU A 187 16.82 10.86 14.32
N VAL A 188 17.35 9.74 13.86
CA VAL A 188 17.69 8.59 14.72
C VAL A 188 19.14 8.73 15.17
N THR A 189 19.33 9.33 16.35
CA THR A 189 20.66 9.64 16.95
C THR A 189 20.90 8.93 18.27
N THR A 190 19.91 8.18 18.75
CA THR A 190 19.96 7.40 20.00
C THR A 190 19.14 6.13 19.85
N ASP A 191 19.43 5.14 20.68
CA ASP A 191 18.55 3.97 20.79
C ASP A 191 17.21 4.38 21.41
N GLU A 192 16.11 3.83 20.88
CA GLU A 192 14.75 4.10 21.36
C GLU A 192 13.97 2.79 21.44
N VAL A 193 13.43 2.48 22.62
CA VAL A 193 12.65 1.27 22.88
C VAL A 193 11.17 1.61 22.86
N GLY A 194 10.37 0.73 22.27
CA GLY A 194 8.92 0.81 22.21
C GLY A 194 8.30 -0.57 22.31
N ASP A 195 7.04 -0.67 21.93
CA ASP A 195 6.20 -1.86 22.10
C ASP A 195 5.68 -2.43 20.77
N SER A 196 6.27 -2.04 19.65
CA SER A 196 5.89 -2.57 18.34
C SER A 196 6.23 -4.06 18.17
N GLY A 197 7.16 -4.57 18.99
CA GLY A 197 7.76 -5.90 18.83
C GLY A 197 8.73 -5.99 17.65
N SER A 198 9.11 -4.85 17.06
CA SER A 198 10.00 -4.73 15.91
C SER A 198 11.04 -3.64 16.16
N THR A 199 12.28 -3.89 15.76
CA THR A 199 13.39 -2.96 15.97
C THR A 199 14.17 -2.82 14.67
N LEU A 200 14.38 -1.57 14.26
CA LEU A 200 15.14 -1.18 13.09
C LEU A 200 16.56 -0.83 13.50
N ALA A 201 17.53 -1.10 12.62
CA ALA A 201 18.92 -0.68 12.79
C ALA A 201 19.21 0.48 11.83
N ILE A 202 19.25 1.70 12.34
CA ILE A 202 19.39 2.93 11.55
C ILE A 202 20.56 3.73 12.10
N ASN A 203 21.53 4.08 11.24
CA ASN A 203 22.70 4.90 11.60
C ASN A 203 23.49 4.41 12.83
N GLY A 204 23.56 3.10 13.04
CA GLY A 204 24.25 2.50 14.19
C GLY A 204 23.43 2.45 15.48
N HIS A 205 22.17 2.91 15.44
CA HIS A 205 21.23 2.90 16.55
C HIS A 205 20.11 1.88 16.35
N LYS A 206 19.55 1.41 17.47
CA LYS A 206 18.38 0.53 17.50
C LYS A 206 17.14 1.33 17.88
N ILE A 207 16.17 1.40 16.99
CA ILE A 207 14.92 2.13 17.21
C ILE A 207 13.72 1.21 17.01
N ASP A 208 12.77 1.27 17.93
CA ASP A 208 11.46 0.63 17.77
C ASP A 208 10.74 1.14 16.52
N GLU A 209 10.08 0.24 15.80
CA GLU A 209 9.44 0.57 14.52
C GLU A 209 8.38 1.67 14.63
N ILE A 210 7.61 1.71 15.72
CA ILE A 210 6.58 2.73 15.94
C ILE A 210 7.21 4.04 16.42
N ALA A 211 8.31 4.00 17.15
CA ALA A 211 9.10 5.21 17.44
C ALA A 211 9.64 5.85 16.15
N TRP A 212 10.15 5.03 15.21
CA TRP A 212 10.56 5.51 13.88
C TRP A 212 9.36 6.06 13.08
N LEU A 213 8.23 5.36 13.07
CA LEU A 213 7.01 5.81 12.37
C LEU A 213 6.51 7.17 12.89
N ASN A 214 6.55 7.41 14.20
CA ASN A 214 6.18 8.71 14.77
C ASN A 214 7.10 9.84 14.28
N LYS A 215 8.41 9.59 14.14
CA LYS A 215 9.33 10.55 13.51
C LYS A 215 8.99 10.75 12.03
N PHE A 216 8.69 9.69 11.29
CA PHE A 216 8.27 9.77 9.89
C PHE A 216 7.00 10.60 9.70
N LEU A 217 6.00 10.39 10.57
CA LEU A 217 4.76 11.18 10.58
C LEU A 217 5.04 12.66 10.84
N GLY A 218 6.00 12.99 11.72
CA GLY A 218 6.45 14.36 11.94
C GLY A 218 7.11 14.98 10.72
N VAL A 219 8.03 14.25 10.06
CA VAL A 219 8.68 14.69 8.81
C VAL A 219 7.66 14.90 7.70
N ARG A 220 6.70 13.97 7.53
CA ARG A 220 5.66 14.11 6.51
C ARG A 220 4.71 15.27 6.80
N ALA A 221 4.35 15.51 8.07
CA ALA A 221 3.57 16.68 8.44
C ALA A 221 4.27 17.99 8.08
N ASP A 222 5.60 18.04 8.24
CA ASP A 222 6.42 19.16 7.81
C ASP A 222 6.42 19.30 6.28
N VAL A 223 6.65 18.23 5.51
CA VAL A 223 6.59 18.28 4.03
C VAL A 223 5.22 18.76 3.54
N LEU A 224 4.12 18.29 4.15
CA LEU A 224 2.78 18.73 3.77
C LEU A 224 2.55 20.23 4.04
N SER A 225 3.18 20.78 5.07
CA SER A 225 3.01 22.18 5.48
C SER A 225 4.03 23.10 4.81
N ASN A 226 5.22 22.59 4.53
CA ASN A 226 6.41 23.30 4.10
C ASN A 226 7.13 22.52 2.98
N PRO A 227 6.48 22.27 1.83
CA PRO A 227 7.12 21.60 0.70
C PRO A 227 8.32 22.42 0.21
N GLN A 228 9.39 21.73 -0.20
CA GLN A 228 10.64 22.34 -0.64
C GLN A 228 10.71 22.51 -2.16
N GLU A 229 9.98 21.71 -2.93
CA GLU A 229 9.97 21.81 -4.38
C GLU A 229 8.97 22.89 -4.82
N PRO A 230 9.38 23.86 -5.66
CA PRO A 230 8.51 24.97 -6.07
C PRO A 230 7.16 24.55 -6.67
N THR A 231 7.12 23.42 -7.37
CA THR A 231 5.90 22.86 -7.96
C THR A 231 4.87 22.43 -6.92
N ASN A 232 5.28 22.20 -5.67
CA ASN A 232 4.44 21.69 -4.60
C ASN A 232 3.98 22.81 -3.64
N MET A 233 4.47 24.05 -3.80
CA MET A 233 4.21 25.19 -2.89
C MET A 233 2.85 25.87 -3.06
N SER A 234 1.85 25.18 -3.63
CA SER A 234 0.49 25.72 -3.80
C SER A 234 -0.29 25.85 -2.49
N GLY A 235 0.18 25.22 -1.41
CA GLY A 235 -0.51 25.11 -0.13
C GLY A 235 -1.64 24.08 -0.10
N ALA A 236 -1.88 23.36 -1.20
CA ALA A 236 -2.90 22.31 -1.27
C ALA A 236 -2.61 21.15 -0.30
N TRP A 237 -1.34 20.76 -0.16
CA TRP A 237 -0.92 19.66 0.70
C TRP A 237 -1.19 19.90 2.19
N ALA A 238 -1.08 21.14 2.67
CA ALA A 238 -1.34 21.48 4.07
C ALA A 238 -2.79 21.16 4.48
N LYS A 239 -3.73 21.18 3.53
CA LYS A 239 -5.14 20.81 3.76
C LYS A 239 -5.33 19.31 3.99
N THR A 240 -4.32 18.50 3.69
CA THR A 240 -4.35 17.03 3.82
C THR A 240 -3.72 16.49 5.11
N LEU A 241 -3.39 17.37 6.07
CA LEU A 241 -2.86 16.96 7.39
C LEU A 241 -3.79 16.01 8.17
N TYR A 242 -5.07 15.89 7.79
CA TYR A 242 -5.97 14.88 8.35
C TYR A 242 -5.42 13.45 8.18
N ARG A 243 -4.66 13.17 7.11
CA ARG A 243 -4.03 11.85 6.88
C ARG A 243 -3.04 11.51 7.98
N ILE A 244 -2.22 12.48 8.37
CA ILE A 244 -1.25 12.31 9.47
C ILE A 244 -1.98 12.09 10.80
N LYS A 245 -3.00 12.91 11.07
CA LYS A 245 -3.82 12.77 12.29
C LYS A 245 -4.50 11.42 12.38
N SER A 246 -4.94 10.88 11.25
CA SER A 246 -5.57 9.57 11.16
C SER A 246 -4.59 8.43 11.49
N TYR A 247 -3.38 8.45 10.93
CA TYR A 247 -2.34 7.49 11.30
C TYR A 247 -1.92 7.62 12.76
N GLN A 248 -1.79 8.84 13.28
CA GLN A 248 -1.52 9.09 14.70
C GLN A 248 -2.63 8.52 15.60
N PHE A 249 -3.89 8.64 15.18
CA PHE A 249 -5.03 8.06 15.89
C PHE A 249 -4.91 6.52 15.99
N ALA A 250 -4.62 5.84 14.88
CA ALA A 250 -4.43 4.40 14.86
C ALA A 250 -3.18 3.95 15.67
N VAL A 251 -2.08 4.70 15.59
CA VAL A 251 -0.87 4.47 16.40
C VAL A 251 -1.17 4.58 17.90
N ASN A 252 -1.90 5.62 18.31
CA ASN A 252 -2.29 5.83 19.72
C ASN A 252 -3.23 4.74 20.24
N ALA A 253 -4.05 4.17 19.36
CA ALA A 253 -4.91 3.02 19.65
C ALA A 253 -4.16 1.67 19.61
N ARG A 254 -2.85 1.66 19.30
CA ARG A 254 -2.00 0.47 19.17
C ARG A 254 -2.43 -0.49 18.06
N GLU A 255 -3.06 0.03 17.02
CA GLU A 255 -3.53 -0.76 15.87
C GLU A 255 -2.43 -0.95 14.81
N TYR A 256 -1.33 -1.60 15.20
CA TYR A 256 -0.11 -1.69 14.37
C TYR A 256 -0.20 -2.72 13.24
N ASN A 257 -1.00 -3.76 13.45
CA ASN A 257 -1.07 -4.94 12.59
C ASN A 257 -2.52 -5.16 12.14
N TRP A 258 -2.77 -5.07 10.83
CA TRP A 258 -4.13 -5.08 10.29
C TRP A 258 -4.47 -6.48 9.75
N THR A 259 -5.11 -7.32 10.56
CA THR A 259 -5.51 -8.66 10.12
C THR A 259 -6.90 -8.68 9.51
N ASP A 260 -7.83 -7.93 10.12
CA ASP A 260 -9.25 -7.93 9.77
C ASP A 260 -9.79 -6.53 9.52
N SER A 261 -9.45 -5.61 10.41
CA SER A 261 -9.89 -4.23 10.35
C SER A 261 -8.93 -3.30 11.07
N VAL A 262 -9.11 -2.00 10.86
CA VAL A 262 -8.43 -0.93 11.59
C VAL A 262 -9.35 0.27 11.74
N ARG A 263 -9.24 0.98 12.86
CA ARG A 263 -9.89 2.26 13.09
C ARG A 263 -8.96 3.41 12.71
N VAL A 264 -9.45 4.26 11.83
CA VAL A 264 -8.77 5.46 11.32
C VAL A 264 -9.72 6.66 11.44
N LEU A 265 -9.25 7.86 11.14
CA LEU A 265 -10.10 9.03 10.99
C LEU A 265 -10.37 9.27 9.50
N ASP A 266 -11.60 9.68 9.15
CA ASP A 266 -11.91 10.19 7.82
C ASP A 266 -11.39 11.64 7.63
N ASN A 267 -11.69 12.23 6.47
CA ASN A 267 -11.22 13.57 6.10
C ASN A 267 -11.83 14.68 6.99
N ASP A 268 -12.95 14.41 7.66
CA ASP A 268 -13.58 15.30 8.64
C ASP A 268 -13.02 15.10 10.06
N GLY A 269 -12.12 14.12 10.25
CA GLY A 269 -11.59 13.75 11.56
C GLY A 269 -12.52 12.85 12.38
N LYS A 270 -13.53 12.22 11.76
CA LYS A 270 -14.43 11.30 12.45
C LYS A 270 -13.86 9.88 12.43
N PRO A 271 -13.89 9.14 13.55
CA PRO A 271 -13.47 7.74 13.55
C PRO A 271 -14.31 6.87 12.61
N THR A 272 -13.65 6.10 11.77
CA THR A 272 -14.25 5.11 10.87
C THR A 272 -13.48 3.79 10.95
N THR A 273 -14.13 2.69 10.61
CA THR A 273 -13.52 1.35 10.62
C THR A 273 -13.39 0.84 9.19
N VAL A 274 -12.16 0.59 8.76
CA VAL A 274 -11.85 -0.05 7.49
C VAL A 274 -11.75 -1.55 7.74
N THR A 275 -12.51 -2.36 6.99
CA THR A 275 -12.60 -3.81 7.20
C THR A 275 -12.28 -4.53 5.90
N CYS A 276 -11.35 -5.47 5.95
CA CYS A 276 -11.04 -6.32 4.82
C CYS A 276 -12.27 -7.13 4.39
N ALA A 277 -12.78 -6.89 3.18
CA ALA A 277 -13.95 -7.61 2.65
C ALA A 277 -13.73 -9.14 2.58
N MET A 278 -12.49 -9.62 2.40
CA MET A 278 -12.19 -11.06 2.42
C MET A 278 -12.33 -11.70 3.82
N ALA A 279 -12.21 -10.91 4.90
CA ALA A 279 -12.48 -11.40 6.25
C ALA A 279 -13.99 -11.60 6.49
N LEU A 280 -14.86 -10.89 5.77
CA LEU A 280 -16.31 -11.02 5.88
C LEU A 280 -16.83 -12.31 5.20
N SER A 281 -16.31 -12.65 4.03
CA SER A 281 -16.72 -13.85 3.30
C SER A 281 -16.29 -15.15 3.99
N SER A 282 -15.11 -15.18 4.61
CA SER A 282 -14.63 -16.33 5.39
C SER A 282 -15.42 -16.53 6.69
N ARG A 283 -15.82 -15.45 7.38
CA ARG A 283 -16.70 -15.54 8.57
C ARG A 283 -18.13 -15.96 8.23
N GLN A 284 -18.68 -15.49 7.11
CA GLN A 284 -20.01 -15.92 6.65
C GLN A 284 -20.04 -17.40 6.24
N ASN A 285 -18.97 -17.91 5.61
CA ASN A 285 -18.86 -19.33 5.26
C ASN A 285 -18.63 -20.24 6.47
N ASN A 286 -17.97 -19.76 7.52
CA ASN A 286 -17.79 -20.52 8.78
C ASN A 286 -19.07 -20.60 9.64
N GLY A 287 -20.10 -19.79 9.35
CA GLY A 287 -21.44 -19.94 9.94
C GLY A 287 -22.28 -21.05 9.29
N ALA A 288 -21.84 -21.62 8.16
CA ALA A 288 -22.62 -22.55 7.34
C ALA A 288 -21.90 -23.89 7.02
N ALA A 289 -20.75 -24.19 7.63
CA ALA A 289 -20.01 -25.43 7.35
C ALA A 289 -20.20 -26.49 8.46
N ARG A 290 -20.92 -27.55 8.08
CA ARG A 290 -20.98 -28.86 8.74
C ARG A 290 -19.57 -29.41 9.01
N LEU A 291 -19.42 -30.18 10.10
CA LEU A 291 -18.27 -31.04 10.38
C LEU A 291 -17.83 -31.77 9.10
N SER A 292 -16.64 -31.45 8.60
CA SER A 292 -15.94 -32.26 7.62
C SER A 292 -14.57 -32.58 8.19
N ILE A 293 -14.38 -33.85 8.52
CA ILE A 293 -13.13 -34.45 8.98
C ILE A 293 -12.24 -34.59 7.74
N ALA A 294 -11.18 -33.79 7.63
CA ALA A 294 -9.94 -34.15 6.90
C ALA A 294 -8.91 -33.00 6.95
N CYS A 295 -7.94 -33.09 7.85
CA CYS A 295 -6.52 -32.84 7.60
C CYS A 295 -5.73 -33.06 8.91
N LEU A 296 -5.36 -34.31 9.17
CA LEU A 296 -4.25 -34.58 10.10
C LEU A 296 -2.94 -34.21 9.37
N PRO A 297 -2.03 -33.44 9.97
CA PRO A 297 -0.72 -33.21 9.39
C PRO A 297 0.14 -34.48 9.54
N LEU A 298 0.75 -34.89 8.42
CA LEU A 298 1.78 -35.93 8.39
C LEU A 298 2.98 -35.48 9.23
N LEU A 299 3.29 -36.25 10.28
CA LEU A 299 4.46 -36.05 11.14
C LEU A 299 5.72 -36.53 10.39
N LEU A 300 6.60 -35.62 9.97
CA LEU A 300 7.94 -36.00 9.50
C LEU A 300 8.84 -36.25 10.72
N ILE A 301 9.20 -37.51 10.96
CA ILE A 301 10.17 -37.91 11.98
C ILE A 301 11.57 -37.86 11.36
N ALA A 302 12.42 -36.92 11.81
CA ALA A 302 13.84 -36.93 11.49
C ALA A 302 14.58 -37.86 12.46
N PHE A 303 15.14 -38.96 11.93
CA PHE A 303 16.06 -39.82 12.68
C PHE A 303 17.49 -39.26 12.57
N THR A 304 18.07 -38.86 13.70
CA THR A 304 19.52 -38.65 13.82
C THR A 304 20.19 -39.99 14.16
N GLY A 305 20.79 -40.62 13.16
CA GLY A 305 21.68 -41.76 13.37
C GLY A 305 23.07 -41.27 13.78
N PHE A 306 23.44 -41.50 15.05
CA PHE A 306 24.83 -41.51 15.48
C PHE A 306 25.40 -42.90 15.23
N ALA A 307 26.51 -42.98 14.49
CA ALA A 307 27.43 -44.09 14.56
C ALA A 307 28.84 -43.51 14.68
N SER A 308 29.39 -43.58 15.90
CA SER A 308 30.82 -43.37 16.17
C SER A 308 31.52 -44.72 16.16
N PHE A 309 32.74 -44.75 15.63
CA PHE A 309 33.81 -45.55 16.23
C PHE A 309 34.40 -44.78 17.41
#